data_AF-A0AAU4CSF0-F1
#
_entry.id   AF-A0AAU4CSF0-F1
#
_cell.length_a   1.000
_cell.length_b   1.000
_cell.length_c   1.000
_cell.angle_alpha   90.00
_cell.angle_beta   90.00
_cell.angle_gamma   90.00
#
_symmetry.space_group_name_H-M   'P 1'
#
loop_
_entity.id
_entity.type
_entity.pdbx_description
1 polymer ?
#
loop_
_entity_poly.entity_id
_entity_poly.type
_entity_poly.pdbx_seq_one_letter_code
_entity_poly.pdbx_strand_id
1 'polypeptide(L)'
;MTSAAYELAQVNIARLKAPLDSPQLKDFVDALDPVNAVADTSAGFVWRLQSDSGNATDIPVLGDEWLIINMSVWRDTDALTAFMYQGQHRELLSRRREWFERLAEAATALWWVPAGHHPTVAEAEERILHLRAHGPTPYAFTLRTSFPAGPAEPTAEPAVPDGVLS
;
A
#
# COMPACT_ATOMS: atom_id res chain seq x y z
N MET A 1 -20.75 19.03 -4.75
CA MET A 1 -19.30 18.78 -4.74
C MET A 1 -19.00 17.92 -5.96
N THR A 2 -18.21 18.42 -6.90
CA THR A 2 -17.76 17.61 -8.05
C THR A 2 -16.84 16.51 -7.55
N SER A 3 -17.13 15.26 -7.86
CA SER A 3 -16.22 14.15 -7.58
C SER A 3 -14.91 14.38 -8.36
N ALA A 4 -13.77 14.05 -7.75
CA ALA A 4 -12.51 14.04 -8.49
C ALA A 4 -12.58 12.97 -9.60
N ALA A 5 -11.91 13.19 -10.73
CA ALA A 5 -11.88 12.20 -11.81
C ALA A 5 -10.99 10.99 -11.46
N TYR A 6 -10.09 11.17 -10.50
CA TYR A 6 -9.12 10.18 -10.03
C TYR A 6 -9.04 10.20 -8.51
N GLU A 7 -8.72 9.05 -7.95
CA GLU A 7 -8.50 8.78 -6.53
C GLU A 7 -7.13 8.14 -6.35
N LEU A 8 -6.58 8.21 -5.15
CA LEU A 8 -5.25 7.72 -4.80
C LEU A 8 -5.36 6.34 -4.15
N ALA A 9 -4.87 5.32 -4.83
CA ALA A 9 -4.68 3.99 -4.26
C ALA A 9 -3.34 3.91 -3.54
N GLN A 10 -3.31 3.14 -2.46
CA GLN A 10 -2.12 2.90 -1.65
C GLN A 10 -2.12 1.45 -1.18
N VAL A 11 -1.01 0.74 -1.37
CA VAL A 11 -0.78 -0.61 -0.84
C VAL A 11 0.43 -0.63 0.10
N ASN A 12 0.33 -1.43 1.16
CA ASN A 12 1.44 -1.87 1.99
C ASN A 12 1.50 -3.40 1.98
N ILE A 13 2.70 -3.94 1.85
CA ILE A 13 3.01 -5.33 2.19
C ILE A 13 3.97 -5.36 3.37
N ALA A 14 3.82 -6.34 4.25
CA ALA A 14 4.71 -6.52 5.38
C ALA A 14 4.98 -8.00 5.62
N ARG A 15 6.23 -8.34 5.93
CA ARG A 15 6.62 -9.71 6.28
C ARG A 15 6.54 -9.92 7.78
N LEU A 16 5.72 -10.87 8.20
CA LEU A 16 5.53 -11.21 9.60
C LEU A 16 6.79 -11.85 10.20
N LYS A 17 7.07 -11.54 11.47
CA LYS A 17 8.15 -12.19 12.24
C LYS A 17 7.74 -13.50 12.90
N ALA A 18 6.44 -13.73 13.05
CA ALA A 18 5.83 -14.88 13.72
C ALA A 18 4.41 -15.08 13.16
N PRO A 19 3.77 -16.23 13.43
CA PRO A 19 2.38 -16.47 13.02
C PRO A 19 1.42 -15.41 13.56
N LEU A 20 0.43 -15.00 12.76
CA LEU A 20 -0.46 -13.87 13.07
C LEU A 20 -1.23 -14.06 14.38
N ASP A 21 -1.53 -15.30 14.77
CA ASP A 21 -2.21 -15.69 16.02
C ASP A 21 -1.26 -15.78 17.24
N SER A 22 0.03 -15.50 17.06
CA SER A 22 1.00 -15.59 18.14
C SER A 22 0.87 -14.42 19.14
N PRO A 23 1.26 -14.63 20.42
CA PRO A 23 1.27 -13.57 21.42
C PRO A 23 2.10 -12.35 21.02
N GLN A 24 3.13 -12.54 20.19
CA GLN A 24 3.99 -11.46 19.70
C GLN A 24 3.25 -10.49 18.78
N LEU A 25 2.32 -10.98 17.95
CA LEU A 25 1.53 -10.14 17.03
C LEU A 25 0.20 -9.68 17.62
N LYS A 26 -0.14 -10.09 18.84
CA LYS A 26 -1.42 -9.78 19.47
C LYS A 26 -1.74 -8.27 19.46
N ASP A 27 -0.80 -7.43 19.88
CA ASP A 27 -0.99 -5.97 19.90
C ASP A 27 -1.27 -5.39 18.50
N PHE A 28 -0.65 -5.96 17.46
CA PHE A 28 -0.90 -5.55 16.08
C PHE A 28 -2.29 -5.98 15.62
N VAL A 29 -2.66 -7.24 15.87
CA VAL A 29 -3.98 -7.79 15.49
C VAL A 29 -5.11 -7.07 16.22
N ASP A 30 -4.99 -6.85 17.53
CA ASP A 30 -5.98 -6.12 18.34
C ASP A 30 -6.19 -4.68 17.83
N ALA A 31 -5.19 -4.10 17.17
CA ALA A 31 -5.23 -2.73 16.68
C ALA A 31 -5.77 -2.59 15.24
N LEU A 32 -6.01 -3.70 14.52
CA LEU A 32 -6.52 -3.67 13.15
C LEU A 32 -7.90 -3.00 13.07
N ASP A 33 -8.89 -3.50 13.82
CA ASP A 33 -10.26 -2.98 13.76
C ASP A 33 -10.37 -1.51 14.20
N PRO A 34 -9.72 -1.06 15.30
CA PRO A 34 -9.69 0.35 15.67
C PRO A 34 -9.10 1.26 14.58
N VAL A 35 -7.98 0.86 13.96
CA VAL A 35 -7.33 1.65 12.90
C VAL A 35 -8.21 1.69 11.64
N ASN A 36 -8.81 0.57 11.26
CA ASN A 36 -9.75 0.49 10.15
C ASN A 36 -10.97 1.39 10.38
N ALA A 37 -11.55 1.40 11.58
CA ALA A 37 -12.68 2.27 11.91
C ALA A 37 -12.33 3.77 11.82
N VAL A 38 -11.09 4.14 12.20
CA VAL A 38 -10.60 5.51 12.02
C VAL A 38 -10.46 5.84 10.54
N ALA A 39 -9.94 4.93 9.72
CA ALA A 39 -9.87 5.12 8.27
C ALA A 39 -11.27 5.30 7.67
N ASP A 40 -12.21 4.40 7.99
CA ASP A 40 -13.58 4.36 7.47
C ASP A 40 -14.38 5.65 7.76
N THR A 41 -13.98 6.41 8.79
CA THR A 41 -14.62 7.69 9.18
C THR A 41 -13.78 8.92 8.83
N SER A 42 -12.60 8.74 8.25
CA SER A 42 -11.68 9.82 7.89
C SER A 42 -12.18 10.60 6.67
N ALA A 43 -12.02 11.92 6.70
CA ALA A 43 -12.39 12.77 5.58
C ALA A 43 -11.55 12.43 4.34
N GLY A 44 -12.23 12.05 3.25
CA GLY A 44 -11.58 11.69 1.99
C GLY A 44 -11.16 10.22 1.90
N PHE A 45 -11.47 9.38 2.88
CA PHE A 45 -11.41 7.93 2.71
C PHE A 45 -12.50 7.48 1.71
N VAL A 46 -12.15 6.54 0.82
CA VAL A 46 -13.06 6.03 -0.21
C VAL A 46 -13.32 4.54 -0.04
N TRP A 47 -12.26 3.74 0.11
CA TRP A 47 -12.37 2.29 0.16
C TRP A 47 -11.14 1.65 0.81
N ARG A 48 -11.28 0.43 1.34
CA ARG A 48 -10.16 -0.45 1.70
C ARG A 48 -10.44 -1.90 1.34
N LEU A 49 -9.37 -2.63 1.05
CA LEU A 49 -9.38 -4.07 0.85
C LEU A 49 -9.78 -4.77 2.16
N GLN A 50 -10.69 -5.73 2.05
CA GLN A 50 -11.22 -6.52 3.17
C GLN A 50 -11.46 -7.95 2.68
N SER A 51 -11.16 -8.93 3.53
CA SER A 51 -11.70 -10.29 3.39
C SER A 51 -13.05 -10.39 4.11
N ASP A 52 -13.60 -11.59 4.18
CA ASP A 52 -14.82 -11.89 4.95
C ASP A 52 -14.66 -11.57 6.46
N SER A 53 -13.41 -11.49 6.96
CA SER A 53 -13.11 -11.09 8.34
C SER A 53 -13.19 -9.57 8.58
N GLY A 54 -13.32 -8.77 7.51
CA GLY A 54 -13.19 -7.32 7.57
C GLY A 54 -11.75 -6.80 7.58
N ASN A 55 -10.74 -7.70 7.61
CA ASN A 55 -9.31 -7.39 7.54
C ASN A 55 -8.71 -7.97 6.26
N ALA A 56 -7.62 -7.40 5.74
CA ALA A 56 -6.96 -7.91 4.53
C ALA A 56 -5.75 -8.82 4.81
N THR A 57 -5.42 -9.05 6.08
CA THR A 57 -4.19 -9.74 6.50
C THR A 57 -4.16 -11.22 6.14
N ASP A 58 -5.30 -11.82 5.82
CA ASP A 58 -5.46 -13.22 5.38
C ASP A 58 -5.48 -13.38 3.85
N ILE A 59 -5.39 -12.28 3.11
CA ILE A 59 -5.39 -12.30 1.64
C ILE A 59 -3.96 -12.59 1.14
N PRO A 60 -3.76 -13.62 0.29
CA PRO A 60 -2.43 -13.94 -0.25
C PRO A 60 -1.85 -12.80 -1.09
N VAL A 61 -0.54 -12.60 -1.02
CA VAL A 61 0.18 -11.60 -1.83
C VAL A 61 1.59 -12.11 -2.18
N LEU A 62 2.00 -11.91 -3.43
CA LEU A 62 3.29 -12.33 -4.02
C LEU A 62 3.63 -13.82 -3.80
N GLY A 63 2.62 -14.66 -3.51
CA GLY A 63 2.81 -16.08 -3.24
C GLY A 63 3.61 -16.41 -1.98
N ASP A 64 3.76 -15.47 -1.02
CA ASP A 64 4.46 -15.68 0.25
C ASP A 64 3.46 -15.64 1.42
N GLU A 65 3.29 -16.78 2.10
CA GLU A 65 2.39 -16.93 3.25
C GLU A 65 2.81 -16.08 4.47
N TRP A 66 4.04 -15.57 4.49
CA TRP A 66 4.53 -14.67 5.54
C TRP A 66 4.31 -13.20 5.20
N LEU A 67 3.84 -12.87 3.99
CA LEU A 67 3.47 -11.52 3.62
C LEU A 67 1.98 -11.28 3.88
N ILE A 68 1.70 -10.17 4.54
CA ILE A 68 0.36 -9.60 4.67
C ILE A 68 0.24 -8.37 3.78
N ILE A 69 -0.98 -8.11 3.29
CA ILE A 69 -1.32 -6.94 2.49
C ILE A 69 -2.34 -6.07 3.22
N ASN A 70 -2.19 -4.75 3.08
CA ASN A 70 -3.27 -3.80 3.29
C ASN A 70 -3.31 -2.83 2.12
N MET A 71 -4.52 -2.49 1.67
CA MET A 71 -4.71 -1.60 0.54
C MET A 71 -5.92 -0.70 0.77
N SER A 72 -5.80 0.57 0.39
CA SER A 72 -6.84 1.57 0.56
C SER A 72 -6.87 2.55 -0.62
N VAL A 73 -8.02 3.19 -0.81
CA VAL A 73 -8.24 4.27 -1.78
C VAL A 73 -8.72 5.50 -1.03
N TRP A 74 -8.14 6.65 -1.40
CA TRP A 74 -8.36 7.95 -0.82
C TRP A 74 -8.66 8.96 -1.91
N ARG A 75 -9.34 10.05 -1.58
CA ARG A 75 -9.62 11.14 -2.53
C ARG A 75 -8.33 11.73 -3.12
N ASP A 76 -7.31 11.90 -2.28
CA ASP A 76 -6.05 12.55 -2.64
C ASP A 76 -4.95 12.25 -1.61
N THR A 77 -3.74 12.70 -1.92
CA THR A 77 -2.55 12.55 -1.05
C THR A 77 -2.73 13.26 0.30
N ASP A 78 -3.44 14.38 0.34
CA ASP A 78 -3.65 15.14 1.57
C ASP A 78 -4.55 14.38 2.55
N ALA A 79 -5.59 13.72 2.05
CA ALA A 79 -6.46 12.85 2.85
C ALA A 79 -5.70 11.67 3.45
N LEU A 80 -4.90 10.96 2.63
CA LEU A 80 -4.07 9.85 3.09
C LEU A 80 -3.06 10.31 4.16
N THR A 81 -2.34 11.41 3.90
CA THR A 81 -1.34 11.91 4.84
C THR A 81 -1.98 12.40 6.14
N ALA A 82 -3.13 13.07 6.07
CA ALA A 82 -3.89 13.46 7.26
C ALA A 82 -4.25 12.26 8.13
N PHE A 83 -4.66 11.13 7.54
CA PHE A 83 -4.90 9.88 8.27
C PHE A 83 -3.62 9.32 8.88
N MET A 84 -2.52 9.26 8.12
CA MET A 84 -1.27 8.66 8.58
C MET A 84 -0.69 9.33 9.84
N TYR A 85 -0.90 10.64 9.99
CA TYR A 85 -0.42 11.42 11.13
C TYR A 85 -1.38 11.48 12.32
N GLN A 86 -2.54 10.81 12.25
CA GLN A 86 -3.51 10.78 13.35
C GLN A 86 -3.27 9.61 14.32
N GLY A 87 -3.38 9.92 15.61
CA GLY A 87 -3.65 8.97 16.69
C GLY A 87 -2.81 7.68 16.70
N GLN A 88 -3.52 6.56 16.88
CA GLN A 88 -3.00 5.20 17.10
C GLN A 88 -2.19 4.66 15.91
N HIS A 89 -2.48 5.10 14.68
CA HIS A 89 -1.73 4.66 13.50
C HIS A 89 -0.25 5.09 13.58
N ARG A 90 0.02 6.29 14.09
CA ARG A 90 1.39 6.78 14.30
C ARG A 90 2.15 5.93 15.31
N GLU A 91 1.48 5.47 16.37
CA GLU A 91 2.08 4.62 17.40
C GLU A 91 2.45 3.25 16.83
N LEU A 92 1.53 2.59 16.11
CA LEU A 92 1.82 1.31 15.44
C LEU A 92 2.96 1.44 14.44
N LEU A 93 3.01 2.52 13.65
CA LEU A 93 4.11 2.77 12.73
C LEU A 93 5.46 2.88 13.45
N SER A 94 5.49 3.39 14.68
CA SER A 94 6.72 3.47 15.48
C SER A 94 7.17 2.12 16.02
N ARG A 95 6.22 1.24 16.35
CA ARG A 95 6.42 -0.11 16.90
C ARG A 95 6.49 -1.21 15.85
N ARG A 96 6.26 -0.90 14.57
CA ARG A 96 6.21 -1.86 13.45
C ARG A 96 7.34 -2.89 13.39
N ARG A 97 8.53 -2.56 13.92
CA ARG A 97 9.69 -3.45 13.99
C ARG A 97 9.55 -4.55 15.04
N GLU A 98 8.60 -4.49 15.96
CA GLU A 98 8.27 -5.58 16.89
C GLU A 98 7.62 -6.75 16.13
N TRP A 99 6.86 -6.42 15.08
CA TRP A 99 5.97 -7.35 14.37
C TRP A 99 6.47 -7.75 12.99
N PHE A 100 7.13 -6.84 12.28
CA PHE A 100 7.51 -7.04 10.89
C PHE A 100 9.02 -7.07 10.69
N GLU A 101 9.46 -7.92 9.77
CA GLU A 101 10.82 -7.91 9.26
C GLU A 101 11.08 -6.64 8.45
N ARG A 102 12.36 -6.24 8.38
CA ARG A 102 12.77 -5.16 7.51
C ARG A 102 12.94 -5.70 6.10
N LEU A 103 12.01 -5.35 5.21
CA LEU A 103 12.18 -5.56 3.77
C LEU A 103 13.24 -4.59 3.23
N ALA A 104 14.17 -5.12 2.42
CA ALA A 104 15.18 -4.33 1.73
C ALA A 104 14.58 -3.61 0.52
N GLU A 105 13.59 -4.23 -0.11
CA GLU A 105 12.89 -3.75 -1.29
C GLU A 105 11.68 -2.87 -0.93
N ALA A 106 11.10 -2.21 -1.93
CA ALA A 106 9.88 -1.43 -1.74
C ALA A 106 8.73 -2.31 -1.24
N ALA A 107 8.09 -1.85 -0.18
CA ALA A 107 6.99 -2.52 0.51
C ALA A 107 5.69 -1.68 0.52
N THR A 108 5.75 -0.48 -0.05
CA THR A 108 4.64 0.46 -0.14
C THR A 108 4.65 1.07 -1.53
N ALA A 109 3.50 1.09 -2.20
CA ALA A 109 3.30 1.78 -3.47
C ALA A 109 2.01 2.60 -3.44
N LEU A 110 2.03 3.70 -4.19
CA LEU A 110 0.90 4.58 -4.44
C LEU A 110 0.73 4.75 -5.95
N TRP A 111 -0.52 4.87 -6.40
CA TRP A 111 -0.85 5.14 -7.80
C TRP A 111 -2.23 5.79 -7.91
N TRP A 112 -2.48 6.48 -9.02
CA TRP A 112 -3.77 7.08 -9.29
C TRP A 112 -4.68 6.10 -10.01
N VAL A 113 -5.94 6.06 -9.62
CA VAL A 113 -6.99 5.21 -10.20
C VAL A 113 -8.18 6.07 -10.62
N PRO A 114 -8.93 5.71 -11.67
CA PRO A 114 -10.19 6.38 -11.97
C PRO A 114 -11.13 6.34 -10.76
N ALA A 115 -11.88 7.41 -10.53
CA ALA A 115 -12.78 7.46 -9.38
C ALA A 115 -13.80 6.31 -9.39
N GLY A 116 -13.95 5.62 -8.27
CA GLY A 116 -14.80 4.44 -8.13
C GLY A 116 -14.16 3.11 -8.57
N HIS A 117 -12.91 3.13 -9.04
CA HIS A 117 -12.13 1.90 -9.26
C HIS A 117 -11.61 1.37 -7.93
N HIS A 118 -11.89 0.09 -7.64
CA HIS A 118 -11.34 -0.62 -6.49
C HIS A 118 -10.24 -1.56 -6.98
N PRO A 119 -8.95 -1.27 -6.69
CA PRO A 119 -7.85 -2.09 -7.19
C PRO A 119 -7.91 -3.52 -6.68
N THR A 120 -7.35 -4.43 -7.48
CA THR A 120 -7.20 -5.83 -7.09
C THR A 120 -5.84 -6.08 -6.43
N VAL A 121 -5.68 -7.23 -5.77
CA VAL A 121 -4.37 -7.66 -5.25
C VAL A 121 -3.36 -7.83 -6.38
N ALA A 122 -3.77 -8.42 -7.52
CA ALA A 122 -2.90 -8.57 -8.69
C ALA A 122 -2.40 -7.22 -9.20
N GLU A 123 -3.28 -6.21 -9.27
CA GLU A 123 -2.88 -4.84 -9.61
C GLU A 123 -1.86 -4.31 -8.59
N ALA A 124 -2.09 -4.48 -7.29
CA ALA A 124 -1.17 -4.02 -6.27
C ALA A 124 0.22 -4.71 -6.34
N GLU A 125 0.27 -6.00 -6.66
CA GLU A 125 1.51 -6.74 -6.92
C GLU A 125 2.27 -6.14 -8.09
N GLU A 126 1.59 -5.88 -9.21
CA GLU A 126 2.19 -5.21 -10.37
C GLU A 126 2.80 -3.85 -9.99
N ARG A 127 2.12 -3.04 -9.18
CA ARG A 127 2.63 -1.74 -8.73
C ARG A 127 3.86 -1.87 -7.86
N ILE A 128 3.87 -2.80 -6.91
CA ILE A 128 5.02 -3.05 -6.04
C ILE A 128 6.22 -3.54 -6.84
N LEU A 129 6.01 -4.52 -7.73
CA LEU A 129 7.08 -5.07 -8.58
C LEU A 129 7.62 -4.02 -9.55
N HIS A 130 6.74 -3.20 -10.14
CA HIS A 130 7.15 -2.10 -11.01
C HIS A 130 8.02 -1.09 -10.26
N LEU A 131 7.59 -0.67 -9.07
CA LEU A 131 8.33 0.28 -8.22
C LEU A 131 9.70 -0.28 -7.80
N ARG A 132 9.81 -1.59 -7.56
CA ARG A 132 11.10 -2.25 -7.25
C ARG A 132 12.06 -2.24 -8.42
N ALA A 133 11.56 -2.50 -9.63
CA ALA A 133 12.37 -2.57 -10.84
C ALA A 133 12.76 -1.18 -11.39
N HIS A 134 11.86 -0.20 -11.33
CA HIS A 134 12.02 1.08 -12.04
C HIS A 134 12.22 2.28 -11.11
N GLY A 135 12.04 2.09 -9.80
CA GLY A 135 11.88 3.22 -8.88
C GLY A 135 10.55 3.96 -9.11
N PRO A 136 10.37 5.14 -8.48
CA PRO A 136 9.11 5.88 -8.58
C PRO A 136 8.83 6.40 -9.99
N THR A 137 7.65 6.09 -10.51
CA THR A 137 7.12 6.55 -11.81
C THR A 137 5.64 6.93 -11.67
N PRO A 138 5.01 7.63 -12.64
CA PRO A 138 3.57 7.87 -12.57
C PRO A 138 2.74 6.58 -12.43
N TYR A 139 3.25 5.44 -12.91
CA TYR A 139 2.59 4.14 -12.79
C TYR A 139 2.59 3.61 -11.36
N ALA A 140 3.68 3.77 -10.62
CA ALA A 140 3.80 3.35 -9.23
C ALA A 140 4.84 4.19 -8.52
N PHE A 141 4.46 4.80 -7.39
CA PHE A 141 5.29 5.78 -6.70
C PHE A 141 5.16 5.71 -5.18
N THR A 142 5.80 6.66 -4.48
CA THR A 142 5.79 6.74 -3.01
C THR A 142 5.38 8.13 -2.56
N LEU A 143 4.99 8.30 -1.30
CA LEU A 143 4.73 9.64 -0.75
C LEU A 143 5.93 10.60 -0.85
N ARG A 144 7.16 10.07 -0.89
CA ARG A 144 8.38 10.88 -1.05
C ARG A 144 8.52 11.45 -2.47
N THR A 145 7.98 10.76 -3.46
CA THR A 145 8.07 11.12 -4.87
C THR A 145 6.68 10.96 -5.47
N SER A 146 5.86 12.01 -5.38
CA SER A 146 4.48 12.00 -5.85
C SER A 146 4.36 12.49 -7.30
N PHE A 147 3.29 12.09 -7.95
CA PHE A 147 2.94 12.52 -9.31
C PHE A 147 1.53 13.12 -9.32
N PRO A 148 1.20 14.01 -10.28
CA PRO A 148 -0.16 14.52 -10.46
C PRO A 148 -1.17 13.40 -10.78
N ALA A 149 -2.43 13.63 -10.43
CA ALA A 149 -3.52 12.73 -10.77
C ALA A 149 -3.70 12.59 -12.28
N GLY A 150 -3.82 11.35 -12.77
CA GLY A 150 -4.00 11.07 -14.18
C GLY A 150 -3.75 9.60 -14.52
N PRO A 151 -3.99 9.21 -15.78
CA PRO A 151 -3.67 7.86 -16.25
C PRO A 151 -2.16 7.67 -16.33
N ALA A 152 -1.71 6.44 -16.11
CA ALA A 152 -0.31 6.07 -16.25
C ALA A 152 -0.19 4.64 -16.79
N GLU A 153 0.77 4.44 -17.68
CA GLU A 153 1.13 3.13 -18.24
C GLU A 153 2.45 2.64 -17.63
N PRO A 154 2.70 1.32 -17.59
CA PRO A 154 3.95 0.78 -17.08
C PRO A 154 5.13 1.34 -17.87
N THR A 155 6.14 1.86 -17.17
CA THR A 155 7.42 2.18 -17.81
C THR A 155 8.06 0.90 -18.32
N ALA A 156 8.48 0.90 -19.59
CA ALA A 156 9.26 -0.19 -20.18
C ALA A 156 10.60 -0.35 -19.44
N GLU A 157 11.14 -1.57 -19.45
CA GLU A 157 12.47 -1.82 -18.88
C GLU A 157 13.49 -0.87 -19.50
N PRO A 158 14.43 -0.33 -18.70
CA PRO A 158 15.56 0.40 -19.26
C PRO A 158 16.28 -0.55 -20.21
N ALA A 159 16.35 -0.21 -21.50
CA ALA A 159 17.12 -0.95 -22.48
C ALA A 159 18.53 -1.13 -21.92
N VAL A 160 18.97 -2.37 -21.73
CA VAL A 160 20.38 -2.67 -21.47
C VAL A 160 21.12 -2.11 -22.68
N PRO A 161 22.00 -1.10 -22.53
CA PRO A 161 22.77 -0.64 -23.66
C PRO A 161 23.60 -1.83 -24.13
N ASP A 162 23.37 -2.28 -25.37
CA ASP A 162 24.15 -3.34 -25.99
C ASP A 162 25.62 -3.04 -25.75
N GLY A 163 26.26 -3.90 -24.95
CA GLY A 163 27.65 -3.76 -24.58
C GLY A 163 28.47 -3.64 -25.86
N VAL A 164 29.21 -2.53 -25.96
CA VAL A 164 30.26 -2.34 -26.95
C VAL A 164 31.23 -3.50 -26.78
N LEU A 165 31.11 -4.51 -27.64
CA LEU A 165 32.17 -5.47 -27.88
C LEU A 165 33.26 -4.70 -28.64
N SER A 166 34.39 -4.47 -27.97
CA SER A 166 35.66 -4.15 -28.60
C SER A 166 36.77 -4.90 -27.88
#